data_AF-A0AAV2VMJ8-F1
#
_entry.id   AF-A0AAV2VMJ8-F1
#
_cell.length_a   1.000
_cell.length_b   1.000
_cell.length_c   1.000
_cell.angle_alpha   90.00
_cell.angle_beta   90.00
_cell.angle_gamma   90.00
#
_symmetry.space_group_name_H-M   'P 1'
#
loop_
_entity.id
_entity.type
_entity.pdbx_description
1 polymer ?
#
loop_
_entity_poly.entity_id
_entity_poly.type
_entity_poly.pdbx_seq_one_letter_code
_entity_poly.pdbx_strand_id
1 'polypeptide(L)'
;MNKTLSQLSPASPLLSVLLKMKGQIDNKVNANDIYRDLYPVLEELLMKGYRFESAEIQGLVSILSELPAWGARRIHFRKTYLKDIYTLKKLPRDPRNIPSGLWH
;
A
#
# COMPACT_ATOMS: atom_id res chain seq x y z
N MET A 1 12.53 -7.39 -20.90
CA MET A 1 13.47 -7.26 -19.77
C MET A 1 12.69 -6.84 -18.54
N ASN A 2 12.32 -7.80 -17.69
CA ASN A 2 11.66 -7.49 -16.42
C ASN A 2 12.75 -7.11 -15.41
N LYS A 3 12.88 -5.82 -15.09
CA LYS A 3 13.78 -5.36 -14.02
C LYS A 3 13.21 -5.89 -12.70
N THR A 4 13.80 -6.98 -12.25
CA THR A 4 13.59 -7.58 -10.94
C THR A 4 14.01 -6.60 -9.85
N LEU A 5 13.36 -6.73 -8.69
CA LEU A 5 13.47 -5.97 -7.43
C LEU A 5 14.90 -5.71 -6.91
N SER A 6 15.94 -6.19 -7.60
CA SER A 6 17.35 -6.20 -7.22
C SER A 6 18.10 -4.87 -7.43
N GLN A 7 17.46 -3.81 -7.96
CA GLN A 7 18.07 -2.48 -8.12
C GLN A 7 17.57 -1.43 -7.13
N LEU A 8 16.75 -1.82 -6.15
CA LEU A 8 16.22 -0.91 -5.14
C LEU A 8 17.29 -0.71 -4.06
N SER A 9 17.84 0.49 -3.93
CA SER A 9 18.81 0.82 -2.88
C SER A 9 18.18 0.53 -1.49
N PRO A 10 18.70 -0.43 -0.72
CA PRO A 10 18.12 -0.89 0.55
C PRO A 10 18.31 0.09 1.72
N ALA A 11 18.69 1.34 1.47
CA ALA A 11 19.16 2.29 2.48
C ALA A 11 18.07 3.17 3.11
N SER A 12 16.80 3.07 2.68
CA SER A 12 15.70 3.83 3.29
C SER A 12 15.17 3.07 4.52
N PRO A 13 15.33 3.61 5.75
CA PRO A 13 14.85 2.96 6.97
C PRO A 13 13.36 2.63 6.91
N LEU A 14 12.59 3.49 6.22
CA LEU A 14 11.16 3.30 6.00
C LEU A 14 10.88 2.07 5.14
N LEU A 15 11.62 1.87 4.06
CA LEU A 15 11.45 0.70 3.19
C LEU A 15 11.72 -0.60 3.95
N SER A 16 12.74 -0.63 4.81
CA SER A 16 13.03 -1.78 5.66
C SER A 16 11.89 -2.10 6.64
N VAL A 17 11.25 -1.07 7.20
CA VAL A 17 10.06 -1.24 8.07
C VAL A 17 8.88 -1.78 7.27
N LEU A 18 8.59 -1.22 6.09
CA LEU A 18 7.52 -1.68 5.21
C LEU A 18 7.70 -3.17 4.82
N LEU A 19 8.93 -3.57 4.47
CA LEU A 19 9.23 -4.97 4.14
C LEU A 19 9.01 -5.92 5.33
N LYS A 20 9.35 -5.49 6.56
CA LYS A 20 9.06 -6.26 7.78
C LYS A 20 7.56 -6.39 8.03
N MET A 21 6.81 -5.30 7.87
CA MET A 21 5.35 -5.32 8.02
C MET A 21 4.71 -6.27 7.01
N LYS A 22 5.17 -6.26 5.75
CA LYS A 22 4.70 -7.18 4.72
C LYS A 22 4.78 -8.64 5.16
N GLY A 23 5.90 -9.06 5.75
CA GLY A 23 6.09 -10.43 6.25
C GLY A 23 5.19 -10.79 7.44
N GLN A 24 4.56 -9.82 8.11
CA GLN A 24 3.67 -10.05 9.26
C GLN A 24 2.18 -10.12 8.87
N ILE A 25 1.79 -9.66 7.68
CA ILE A 25 0.39 -9.64 7.23
C ILE A 25 -0.19 -11.06 7.11
N ASP A 26 0.64 -12.06 6.85
CA ASP A 26 0.24 -13.47 6.82
C ASP A 26 -0.19 -14.01 8.20
N ASN A 27 0.14 -13.32 9.30
CA ASN A 27 -0.16 -13.72 10.67
C ASN A 27 -1.32 -12.90 11.26
N LYS A 28 -2.56 -13.20 10.87
CA LYS A 28 -3.80 -12.85 11.61
C LYS A 28 -4.01 -11.35 11.96
N VAL A 29 -3.32 -10.42 11.32
CA VAL A 29 -3.50 -8.99 11.61
C VAL A 29 -4.73 -8.45 10.87
N ASN A 30 -5.56 -7.68 11.57
CA ASN A 30 -6.74 -7.05 11.02
C ASN A 30 -6.34 -6.02 9.95
N ALA A 31 -6.82 -6.21 8.71
CA ALA A 31 -6.53 -5.34 7.57
C ALA A 31 -6.81 -3.85 7.86
N ASN A 32 -7.81 -3.56 8.71
CA ASN A 32 -8.13 -2.20 9.11
C ASN A 32 -7.04 -1.56 9.96
N ASP A 33 -6.40 -2.32 10.84
CA ASP A 33 -5.38 -1.79 11.76
C ASP A 33 -4.09 -1.52 10.98
N ILE A 34 -3.67 -2.45 10.12
CA ILE A 34 -2.52 -2.22 9.21
C ILE A 34 -2.79 -1.01 8.32
N TYR A 35 -3.99 -0.88 7.77
CA TYR A 35 -4.33 0.28 6.95
C TYR A 35 -4.16 1.59 7.72
N ARG A 36 -4.65 1.65 8.97
CA ARG A 36 -4.55 2.83 9.83
C ARG A 36 -3.11 3.19 10.17
N ASP A 37 -2.23 2.19 10.31
CA ASP A 37 -0.81 2.41 10.54
C ASP A 37 -0.08 2.91 9.28
N LEU A 38 -0.47 2.43 8.10
CA LEU A 38 0.15 2.80 6.83
C LEU A 38 -0.34 4.13 6.26
N TYR A 39 -1.57 4.54 6.56
CA TYR A 39 -2.16 5.75 5.97
C TYR A 39 -1.38 7.03 6.30
N PRO A 40 -0.94 7.31 7.55
CA PRO A 40 -0.13 8.48 7.85
C PRO A 40 1.21 8.49 7.10
N VAL A 41 1.84 7.32 6.92
CA VAL A 41 3.08 7.19 6.16
C VAL A 41 2.84 7.52 4.68
N LEU A 42 1.75 7.01 4.11
CA LEU A 42 1.33 7.36 2.76
C LEU A 42 1.12 8.87 2.63
N GLU A 43 0.37 9.48 3.55
CA GLU A 43 0.07 10.92 3.56
C GLU A 43 1.37 11.74 3.61
N GLU A 44 2.31 11.38 4.48
CA GLU A 44 3.61 12.04 4.60
C GLU A 44 4.43 11.96 3.31
N LEU A 45 4.51 10.79 2.68
CA LEU A 45 5.24 10.62 1.42
C LEU A 45 4.59 11.42 0.28
N LEU A 46 3.26 11.43 0.22
CA LEU A 46 2.52 12.24 -0.75
C LEU A 46 2.75 13.74 -0.52
N MET A 47 2.77 14.20 0.74
CA MET A 47 3.05 15.59 1.10
C MET A 47 4.48 16.01 0.74
N LYS A 48 5.46 15.11 0.90
CA LYS A 48 6.85 15.33 0.48
C LYS A 48 7.06 15.30 -1.04
N GLY A 49 6.01 15.03 -1.82
CA GLY A 49 6.06 15.03 -3.29
C GLY A 49 6.68 13.77 -3.88
N TYR A 50 6.69 12.64 -3.16
CA TYR A 50 7.18 11.37 -3.70
C TYR A 50 6.35 10.96 -4.93
N ARG A 51 7.07 10.49 -5.95
CA ARG A 51 6.46 10.00 -7.19
C ARG A 51 5.85 8.63 -6.97
N PHE A 52 4.84 8.29 -7.77
CA PHE A 52 4.21 6.97 -7.71
C PHE A 52 5.23 5.85 -7.96
N GLU A 53 6.20 6.07 -8.85
CA GLU A 53 7.23 5.08 -9.20
C GLU A 53 8.36 4.95 -8.15
N SER A 54 8.36 5.77 -7.10
CA SER A 54 9.38 5.70 -6.04
C SER A 54 9.31 4.38 -5.28
N ALA A 55 10.47 3.92 -4.79
CA ALA A 55 10.59 2.65 -4.08
C ALA A 55 9.68 2.61 -2.84
N GLU A 56 9.59 3.72 -2.12
CA GLU A 56 8.77 3.87 -0.92
C GLU A 56 7.28 3.77 -1.23
N ILE A 57 6.80 4.49 -2.24
CA ILE A 57 5.39 4.42 -2.66
C ILE A 57 5.06 3.03 -3.20
N GLN A 58 5.94 2.43 -4.01
CA GLN A 58 5.73 1.07 -4.51
C GLN A 58 5.74 0.01 -3.40
N GLY A 59 6.57 0.21 -2.36
CA GLY A 59 6.56 -0.62 -1.15
C GLY A 59 5.20 -0.56 -0.44
N LEU A 60 4.69 0.65 -0.20
CA LEU A 60 3.35 0.86 0.37
C LEU A 60 2.25 0.26 -0.50
N VAL A 61 2.30 0.50 -1.81
CA VAL A 61 1.33 -0.04 -2.78
C VAL A 61 1.32 -1.56 -2.73
N SER A 62 2.47 -2.23 -2.65
CA SER A 62 2.53 -3.69 -2.52
C SER A 62 1.78 -4.16 -1.28
N ILE A 63 1.99 -3.50 -0.14
CA ILE A 63 1.39 -3.88 1.13
C ILE A 63 -0.12 -3.61 1.11
N LEU A 64 -0.52 -2.39 0.75
CA LEU A 64 -1.92 -1.97 0.63
C LEU A 64 -2.70 -2.88 -0.33
N SER A 65 -2.05 -3.39 -1.38
CA SER A 65 -2.68 -4.28 -2.36
C SER A 65 -3.01 -5.67 -1.82
N GLU A 66 -2.40 -6.07 -0.71
CA GLU A 66 -2.60 -7.38 -0.08
C GLU A 66 -3.66 -7.35 1.02
N LEU A 67 -4.00 -6.16 1.54
CA LEU A 67 -4.95 -5.99 2.63
C LEU A 67 -6.38 -6.44 2.31
N PRO A 68 -7.00 -6.12 1.15
CA PRO A 68 -8.34 -6.57 0.86
C PRO A 68 -8.45 -8.10 0.74
N ALA A 69 -9.65 -8.63 1.00
CA ALA A 69 -9.99 -10.03 0.75
C ALA A 69 -9.58 -10.46 -0.66
N TRP A 70 -9.06 -11.68 -0.76
CA TRP A 70 -8.58 -12.23 -2.02
C TRP A 70 -9.70 -12.29 -3.09
N GLY A 71 -9.31 -12.29 -4.37
CA GLY A 71 -10.23 -12.34 -5.50
C GLY A 71 -10.70 -10.96 -5.99
N ALA A 72 -11.99 -10.83 -6.28
CA ALA A 72 -12.56 -9.66 -6.96
C ALA A 72 -12.36 -8.34 -6.19
N ARG A 73 -12.54 -8.37 -4.85
CA ARG A 73 -12.34 -7.20 -3.98
C ARG A 73 -10.93 -6.64 -4.12
N ARG A 74 -9.91 -7.47 -3.98
CA ARG A 74 -8.49 -7.09 -4.17
C ARG A 74 -8.19 -6.57 -5.58
N ILE A 75 -8.74 -7.20 -6.61
CA ILE A 75 -8.55 -6.76 -8.00
C ILE A 75 -9.15 -5.37 -8.22
N HIS A 76 -10.38 -5.15 -7.78
CA HIS A 76 -11.05 -3.86 -7.90
C HIS A 76 -10.37 -2.79 -7.04
N PHE A 77 -9.97 -3.12 -5.80
CA PHE A 77 -9.24 -2.20 -4.94
C PHE A 77 -7.96 -1.67 -5.61
N ARG A 78 -7.15 -2.57 -6.19
CA ARG A 78 -5.95 -2.19 -6.96
C ARG A 78 -6.27 -1.27 -8.13
N LYS A 79 -7.31 -1.59 -8.91
CA LYS A 79 -7.73 -0.78 -10.07
C LYS A 79 -8.25 0.61 -9.67
N THR A 80 -8.95 0.70 -8.54
CA THR A 80 -9.57 1.95 -8.08
C THR A 80 -8.57 2.89 -7.42
N TYR A 81 -7.66 2.38 -6.60
CA TYR A 81 -6.83 3.21 -5.72
C TYR A 81 -5.34 3.12 -5.97
N LEU A 82 -4.82 2.02 -6.52
CA LEU A 82 -3.39 1.74 -6.56
C LEU A 82 -2.80 1.81 -7.98
N LYS A 83 -3.35 2.66 -8.84
CA LYS A 83 -2.95 2.76 -10.25
C LYS A 83 -1.87 3.83 -10.47
N ASP A 84 -2.01 4.95 -9.80
CA ASP A 84 -1.19 6.16 -9.97
C ASP A 84 -1.34 7.07 -8.74
N ILE A 85 -0.64 8.20 -8.73
CA ILE A 85 -0.68 9.15 -7.60
C ILE A 85 -2.07 9.76 -7.37
N TYR A 86 -2.86 9.95 -8.43
CA TYR A 86 -4.18 10.58 -8.34
C TYR A 86 -5.20 9.64 -7.71
N THR A 87 -5.14 8.36 -8.05
CA THR A 87 -5.96 7.30 -7.45
C THR A 87 -5.51 7.00 -6.02
N LEU A 88 -4.21 7.06 -5.73
CA LEU A 88 -3.66 6.89 -4.38
C LEU A 88 -4.22 7.95 -3.41
N LYS A 89 -4.29 9.21 -3.87
CA LYS A 89 -4.87 10.33 -3.10
C LYS A 89 -6.37 10.19 -2.81
N LYS A 90 -7.08 9.29 -3.50
CA LYS A 90 -8.51 9.02 -3.26
C LYS A 90 -8.74 8.00 -2.16
N LEU A 91 -7.68 7.39 -1.61
CA LEU A 91 -7.80 6.47 -0.49
C LEU A 91 -8.43 7.18 0.71
N PRO A 92 -9.50 6.62 1.29
CA PRO A 92 -10.16 7.22 2.44
C PRO A 92 -9.30 7.04 3.70
N ARG A 93 -9.21 8.06 4.54
CA ARG A 93 -8.42 8.01 5.79
C ARG A 93 -8.84 6.89 6.75
N ASP A 94 -10.14 6.60 6.84
CA ASP A 94 -10.65 5.47 7.60
C ASP A 94 -10.95 4.30 6.64
N PRO A 95 -10.38 3.09 6.85
CA PRO A 95 -10.64 1.93 6.00
C PRO A 95 -12.12 1.50 5.99
N ARG A 96 -12.90 1.89 7.01
CA ARG A 96 -14.35 1.62 7.06
C ARG A 96 -15.15 2.38 5.99
N ASN A 97 -14.56 3.43 5.42
CA ASN A 97 -15.16 4.19 4.33
C ASN A 97 -14.81 3.61 2.95
N ILE A 98 -14.03 2.53 2.89
CA ILE A 98 -13.77 1.82 1.63
C ILE A 98 -15.04 1.04 1.26
N PRO A 99 -15.55 1.18 0.02
CA PRO A 99 -16.73 0.43 -0.42
C PRO A 99 -16.58 -1.08 -0.22
N SER A 100 -17.63 -1.77 0.24
CA SER A 100 -17.64 -3.22 0.52
C SER A 100 -17.31 -4.10 -0.70
N GLY A 101 -17.53 -3.59 -1.92
CA GLY A 101 -17.10 -4.26 -3.15
C GLY A 101 -15.58 -4.26 -3.38
N LEU A 102 -14.84 -3.46 -2.60
CA LEU A 102 -13.39 -3.30 -2.66
C LEU A 102 -12.70 -3.76 -1.36
N TRP A 103 -13.45 -3.97 -0.27
CA TRP A 103 -12.94 -4.24 1.08
C TRP A 103 -13.63 -5.43 1.75
N HIS A 104 -13.25 -5.75 2.99
CA HIS A 104 -13.80 -6.87 3.77
C HIS A 104 -15.26 -6.66 4.16
#